data_AF-K9GKL4-F1
#
_entry.id   AF-K9GKL4-F1
#
_cell.length_a   1.000
_cell.length_b   1.000
_cell.length_c   1.000
_cell.angle_alpha   90.00
_cell.angle_beta   90.00
_cell.angle_gamma   90.00
#
_symmetry.space_group_name_H-M   'P 1'
#
loop_
_entity.id
_entity.type
_entity.pdbx_description
1 polymer ?
#
loop_
_entity_poly.entity_id
_entity_poly.type
_entity_poly.pdbx_seq_one_letter_code
_entity_poly.pdbx_strand_id
1 'polypeptide(L)'
;MLAEHEHLTTEDGRRRLVRHGHGPEREILTGIGPVPVRRPKVRDRGPDGVGRIRFTSVILPRFARRTRSIDAVLPALYLRSLSSGDFQDAVEALLAGSVT
;
A
#
# COMPACT_ATOMS: atom_id res chain seq x y z
N MET A 1 5.09 -7.70 12.66
CA MET A 1 4.89 -6.43 13.39
C MET A 1 4.11 -6.55 14.70
N LEU A 2 2.80 -6.87 14.75
CA LEU A 2 2.12 -6.96 16.07
C LEU A 2 2.62 -8.12 16.94
N ALA A 3 2.83 -9.31 16.36
CA ALA A 3 3.39 -10.46 17.07
C ALA A 3 4.83 -10.19 17.55
N GLU A 4 5.67 -9.57 16.71
CA GLU A 4 7.05 -9.19 17.06
C GLU A 4 7.14 -8.29 18.31
N HIS A 5 6.11 -7.49 18.58
CA HIS A 5 6.09 -6.51 19.67
C HIS A 5 5.12 -6.90 20.79
N GLU A 6 4.73 -8.17 20.88
CA GLU A 6 3.78 -8.65 21.88
C GLU A 6 4.30 -8.51 23.32
N HIS A 7 5.62 -8.57 23.49
CA HIS A 7 6.32 -8.37 24.76
C HIS A 7 6.26 -6.92 25.28
N LEU A 8 5.83 -5.96 24.47
CA LEU A 8 5.74 -4.56 24.89
C LEU A 8 4.40 -4.30 25.59
N THR A 9 4.48 -3.94 26.87
CA THR A 9 3.35 -3.50 27.69
C THR A 9 3.51 -2.04 28.14
N THR A 10 2.39 -1.36 28.35
CA THR A 10 2.31 -0.07 29.02
C THR A 10 2.44 -0.27 30.54
N GLU A 11 2.72 0.80 31.30
CA GLU A 11 2.79 0.80 32.77
C GLU A 11 1.54 0.17 33.42
N ASP A 12 0.36 0.34 32.81
CA ASP A 12 -0.90 -0.29 33.24
C ASP A 12 -1.00 -1.80 32.97
N GLY A 13 0.08 -2.46 32.53
CA GLY A 13 0.11 -3.89 32.17
C GLY A 13 -0.63 -4.25 30.87
N ARG A 14 -1.14 -3.27 30.12
CA ARG A 14 -1.86 -3.49 28.85
C ARG A 14 -0.88 -3.52 27.66
N ARG A 15 -1.23 -4.22 26.58
CA ARG A 15 -0.42 -4.24 25.34
C ARG A 15 -0.12 -2.84 24.82
N ARG A 16 1.15 -2.52 24.54
CA ARG A 16 1.54 -1.20 24.06
C ARG A 16 0.97 -0.88 22.67
N LEU A 17 1.01 -1.84 21.74
CA LEU A 17 0.50 -1.68 20.38
C LEU A 17 -0.88 -2.33 20.21
N VAL A 18 -1.83 -1.58 19.65
CA VAL A 18 -3.19 -2.07 19.38
C VAL A 18 -3.63 -1.74 17.97
N ARG A 19 -4.41 -2.65 17.35
CA ARG A 19 -5.12 -2.32 16.10
C ARG A 19 -6.14 -1.23 16.39
N HIS A 20 -6.08 -0.15 15.62
CA HIS A 20 -6.89 1.05 15.81
C HIS A 20 -7.65 1.38 14.52
N GLY A 21 -8.46 0.41 14.08
CA GLY A 21 -9.28 0.50 12.88
C GLY A 21 -8.47 0.54 11.58
N HIS A 22 -9.04 1.21 10.57
CA HIS A 22 -8.46 1.34 9.24
C HIS A 22 -8.26 2.80 8.86
N GLY A 23 -7.33 3.03 7.93
CA GLY A 23 -7.21 4.31 7.24
C GLY A 23 -8.34 4.52 6.23
N PRO A 24 -8.33 5.68 5.55
CA PRO A 24 -9.23 5.91 4.43
C PRO A 24 -9.02 4.83 3.36
N GLU A 25 -10.11 4.47 2.73
CA GLU A 25 -10.09 3.63 1.55
C GLU A 25 -9.42 4.37 0.40
N ARG A 26 -8.75 3.60 -0.46
CA ARG A 26 -8.20 4.11 -1.72
C ARG A 26 -8.19 3.00 -2.74
N GLU A 27 -8.39 3.37 -3.98
CA GLU A 27 -8.23 2.46 -5.10
C GLU A 27 -6.74 2.27 -5.40
N ILE A 28 -6.36 1.01 -5.56
CA ILE A 28 -5.04 0.59 -6.00
C ILE A 28 -5.21 -0.03 -7.37
N LEU A 29 -4.55 0.53 -8.37
CA LEU A 29 -4.51 -0.08 -9.68
C LEU A 29 -3.70 -1.38 -9.62
N THR A 30 -4.33 -2.47 -10.05
CA THR A 30 -3.75 -3.81 -10.15
C THR A 30 -3.90 -4.31 -11.59
N GLY A 31 -3.25 -5.42 -11.96
CA GLY A 31 -3.35 -5.96 -13.31
C GLY A 31 -4.77 -6.44 -13.71
N ILE A 32 -5.69 -6.54 -12.75
CA ILE A 32 -7.10 -6.85 -13.00
C ILE A 32 -8.00 -5.60 -12.92
N GLY A 33 -7.41 -4.41 -12.80
CA GLY A 33 -8.11 -3.15 -12.63
C GLY A 33 -7.98 -2.55 -11.22
N PRO A 34 -8.72 -1.46 -10.94
CA PRO A 34 -8.73 -0.79 -9.64
C PRO A 34 -9.34 -1.67 -8.54
N VAL A 35 -8.66 -1.78 -7.40
CA VAL A 35 -9.14 -2.52 -6.23
C VAL A 35 -9.21 -1.58 -5.02
N PRO A 36 -10.37 -1.43 -4.35
CA PRO A 36 -10.50 -0.62 -3.15
C PRO A 36 -9.81 -1.32 -1.97
N VAL A 37 -8.86 -0.62 -1.32
CA VAL A 37 -8.09 -1.18 -0.20
C VAL A 37 -8.10 -0.23 1.00
N ARG A 38 -8.42 -0.79 2.17
CA ARG A 38 -8.31 -0.11 3.47
C ARG A 38 -7.11 -0.62 4.24
N ARG A 39 -6.19 0.29 4.56
CA ARG A 39 -4.97 -0.06 5.30
C ARG A 39 -5.27 -0.20 6.80
N PRO A 40 -4.82 -1.26 7.50
CA PRO A 40 -4.94 -1.32 8.95
C PRO A 40 -4.11 -0.24 9.62
N LYS A 41 -4.66 0.35 10.69
CA LYS A 41 -3.95 1.31 11.56
C LYS A 41 -3.58 0.60 12.86
N VAL A 42 -2.39 0.90 13.34
CA VAL A 42 -1.93 0.46 14.66
C VAL A 42 -1.60 1.71 15.45
N ARG A 43 -2.12 1.78 16.68
CA ARG A 43 -1.83 2.85 17.63
C ARG A 43 -0.81 2.35 18.63
N ASP A 44 0.25 3.12 18.80
CA ASP A 44 1.18 3.01 19.94
C ASP A 44 0.58 3.79 21.12
N ARG A 45 0.41 3.10 22.25
CA ARG A 45 -0.07 3.65 23.54
C ARG A 45 1.09 4.04 24.47
N GLY A 46 2.34 3.90 24.03
CA GLY A 46 3.51 4.36 24.79
C GLY A 46 3.55 5.89 24.93
N PRO A 47 4.46 6.42 25.78
CA PRO A 47 4.62 7.85 26.00
C PRO A 47 4.89 8.59 24.69
N ASP A 48 4.29 9.78 24.52
CA ASP A 48 4.46 10.61 23.33
C ASP A 48 5.89 11.17 23.30
N GLY A 49 6.66 10.82 22.27
CA GLY A 49 8.03 11.32 22.10
C GLY A 49 8.97 10.38 21.34
N VAL A 50 10.25 10.41 21.74
CA VAL A 50 11.33 9.61 21.16
C VAL A 50 11.08 8.13 21.47
N GLY A 51 10.92 7.29 20.44
CA GLY A 51 10.65 5.86 20.57
C GLY A 51 9.22 5.42 20.23
N ARG A 52 8.40 6.29 19.63
CA ARG A 52 7.06 5.93 19.12
C ARG A 52 7.15 4.97 17.93
N ILE A 53 6.56 3.80 18.06
CA ILE A 53 6.60 2.76 17.04
C ILE A 53 5.49 3.02 16.02
N ARG A 54 5.87 3.36 14.79
CA ARG A 54 4.92 3.58 13.69
C ARG A 54 4.78 2.32 12.86
N PHE A 55 3.56 1.78 12.79
CA PHE A 55 3.26 0.73 11.84
C PHE A 55 3.41 1.25 10.41
N THR A 56 4.19 0.52 9.61
CA THR A 56 4.31 0.68 8.16
C THR A 56 3.96 -0.67 7.54
N SER A 57 3.04 -0.68 6.56
CA SER A 57 2.66 -1.93 5.89
C SER A 57 3.67 -2.21 4.79
N VAL A 58 4.21 -3.43 4.77
CA VAL A 58 5.15 -3.89 3.73
C VAL A 58 4.41 -4.21 2.42
N ILE A 59 3.22 -4.81 2.54
CA ILE A 59 2.37 -5.18 1.39
C ILE A 59 1.80 -3.94 0.71
N LEU A 60 1.32 -2.98 1.51
CA LEU A 60 0.70 -1.76 1.03
C LEU A 60 1.44 -0.53 1.56
N PRO A 61 2.47 -0.07 0.84
CA PRO A 61 3.23 1.11 1.23
C PRO A 61 2.35 2.34 1.43
N ARG A 62 2.88 3.27 2.23
CA ARG A 62 2.22 4.56 2.44
C ARG A 62 2.18 5.29 1.09
N PHE A 63 1.00 5.75 0.70
CA PHE A 63 0.74 6.46 -0.56
C PHE A 63 0.79 5.65 -1.86
N ALA A 64 1.01 4.33 -1.83
CA ALA A 64 0.88 3.51 -3.03
C ALA A 64 -0.51 3.70 -3.67
N ARG A 65 -0.52 3.87 -5.00
CA ARG A 65 -1.70 3.97 -5.88
C ARG A 65 -1.73 2.88 -6.97
N ARG A 66 -0.58 2.24 -7.21
CA ARG A 66 -0.39 1.16 -8.19
C ARG A 66 0.39 0.03 -7.56
N THR A 67 0.28 -1.16 -8.14
CA THR A 67 1.07 -2.33 -7.76
C THR A 67 2.47 -2.27 -8.37
N ARG A 68 3.45 -2.91 -7.68
CA ARG A 68 4.84 -3.00 -8.18
C ARG A 68 4.93 -3.66 -9.56
N SER A 69 4.04 -4.61 -9.85
CA SER A 69 3.96 -5.27 -11.16
C SER A 69 3.57 -4.30 -12.27
N ILE A 70 2.62 -3.40 -12.03
CA ILE A 70 2.26 -2.35 -13.01
C ILE A 70 3.42 -1.39 -13.22
N ASP A 71 4.02 -0.88 -12.14
CA ASP A 71 5.12 0.07 -12.22
C ASP A 71 6.31 -0.51 -13.00
N ALA A 72 6.53 -1.83 -12.93
CA ALA A 72 7.58 -2.51 -13.68
C ALA A 72 7.26 -2.68 -15.18
N VAL A 73 5.97 -2.78 -15.55
CA VAL A 73 5.56 -3.01 -16.95
C VAL A 73 5.48 -1.70 -17.74
N LEU A 74 5.16 -0.58 -17.08
CA LEU A 74 5.03 0.73 -17.74
C LEU A 74 6.27 1.16 -18.55
N PRO A 75 7.52 1.08 -18.05
CA PRO A 75 8.70 1.43 -18.82
C PRO A 75 8.92 0.53 -20.04
N ALA A 76 8.67 -0.78 -19.89
CA ALA A 76 8.81 -1.73 -20.98
C ALA A 76 7.79 -1.47 -22.10
N LEU A 77 6.54 -1.16 -21.73
CA LEU A 77 5.52 -0.75 -22.69
C LEU A 77 5.88 0.57 -23.36
N TYR A 78 6.34 1.57 -22.60
CA TYR A 78 6.74 2.87 -23.15
C TYR A 78 7.83 2.74 -24.22
N LEU A 79 8.85 1.91 -23.96
CA LEU A 79 9.93 1.66 -24.92
C LEU A 79 9.43 0.95 -26.18
N ARG A 80 8.54 -0.05 -26.02
CA ARG A 80 7.98 -0.78 -27.17
C ARG A 80 7.02 0.08 -27.98
N SER A 81 6.21 0.90 -27.33
CA SER A 81 5.19 1.73 -27.97
C SER A 81 5.78 2.93 -28.71
N LEU A 82 6.95 3.45 -28.30
CA LEU A 82 7.67 4.45 -29.10
C LEU A 82 8.03 3.92 -30.50
N SER A 83 8.17 2.60 -30.66
CA SER A 83 8.43 1.96 -31.94
C SER A 83 7.16 1.61 -32.73
N SER A 84 5.97 1.63 -32.11
CA SER A 84 4.74 1.07 -32.72
C SER A 84 3.54 2.01 -32.70
N GLY A 85 3.54 3.10 -31.93
CA GLY A 85 2.43 4.07 -31.86
C GLY A 85 1.25 3.65 -30.96
N ASP A 86 1.05 2.35 -30.71
CA ASP A 86 -0.16 1.82 -30.05
C ASP A 86 -0.06 1.70 -28.50
N PHE A 87 0.45 2.73 -27.82
CA PHE A 87 0.64 2.68 -26.36
C PHE A 87 -0.68 2.54 -25.58
N GLN A 88 -1.69 3.31 -25.96
CA GLN A 88 -2.94 3.45 -25.22
C GLN A 88 -3.71 2.12 -25.21
N ASP A 89 -3.86 1.51 -26.38
CA ASP A 89 -4.56 0.23 -26.58
C ASP A 89 -3.88 -0.92 -25.82
N ALA A 90 -2.54 -0.95 -25.82
CA ALA A 90 -1.78 -1.97 -25.10
C ALA A 90 -1.91 -1.84 -23.57
N VAL A 91 -1.98 -0.61 -23.06
CA VAL A 91 -2.15 -0.33 -21.63
C VAL A 91 -3.58 -0.64 -21.17
N GLU A 92 -4.58 -0.26 -21.95
CA GLU A 92 -5.99 -0.58 -21.66
C GLU A 92 -6.26 -2.09 -21.66
N ALA A 93 -5.71 -2.81 -22.65
CA ALA A 93 -5.84 -4.27 -22.73
C ALA A 93 -5.17 -4.99 -21.55
N LEU A 94 -4.06 -4.44 -21.02
CA LEU A 94 -3.35 -5.03 -19.90
C LEU A 94 -3.98 -4.73 -18.54
N LEU A 95 -4.59 -3.54 -18.37
CA LEU A 95 -5.06 -3.06 -17.08
C LEU A 95 -6.55 -3.33 -16.82
N ALA A 96 -7.28 -3.88 -17.79
CA ALA A 96 -8.71 -4.16 -17.70
C ALA A 96 -9.55 -2.97 -17.19
N GLY A 97 -9.10 -1.74 -17.47
CA GLY A 97 -9.72 -0.51 -17.01
C GLY A 97 -9.01 0.73 -17.55
N SER A 98 -9.79 1.78 -17.84
CA SER A 98 -9.29 3.05 -18.39
C SER A 98 -8.45 3.79 -17.35
N VAL A 99 -7.23 4.18 -17.73
CA VAL A 99 -6.42 5.13 -16.94
C VAL A 99 -6.93 6.52 -17.28
N THR A 100 -7.98 6.96 -16.59
CA THR A 100 -8.56 8.31 -16.70
C THR A 100 -8.04 9.22 -15.59
#